data_AF-A0AA35THX7-F1
#
_entry.id   AF-A0AA35THX7-F1
#
_cell.length_a   1.000
_cell.length_b   1.000
_cell.length_c   1.000
_cell.angle_alpha   90.00
_cell.angle_beta   90.00
_cell.angle_gamma   90.00
#
_symmetry.space_group_name_H-M   'P 1'
#
loop_
_entity.id
_entity.type
_entity.pdbx_description
1 polymer ?
#
loop_
_entity_poly.entity_id
_entity_poly.type
_entity_poly.pdbx_seq_one_letter_code
_entity_poly.pdbx_strand_id
1 'polypeptide(L)'
;MGYTFKAAGAGFFGLRTASDFLPTLRKVIAEAGDADSNGAVCGALMGCKFGYSGLPEGLLAFQHRAWLDTQVDNFLTTIGLKDLKEQ
;
A
#
# COMPACT_ATOMS: atom_id res chain seq x y z
N MET A 1 5.86 -13.69 15.64
CA MET A 1 6.06 -14.80 14.67
C MET A 1 5.39 -14.39 13.37
N GLY A 2 6.17 -14.10 12.33
CA GLY A 2 5.65 -13.71 11.00
C GLY A 2 5.60 -14.93 10.07
N TYR A 3 4.40 -15.30 9.62
CA TYR A 3 4.19 -16.37 8.64
C TYR A 3 3.79 -15.74 7.32
N THR A 4 4.61 -15.91 6.28
CA THR A 4 4.47 -15.21 4.99
C THR A 4 3.08 -15.35 4.37
N PHE A 5 2.45 -16.53 4.46
CA PHE A 5 1.11 -16.72 3.90
C PHE A 5 0.01 -15.99 4.67
N LYS A 6 0.22 -15.62 5.95
CA LYS A 6 -0.71 -14.76 6.69
C LYS A 6 -0.71 -13.35 6.09
N ALA A 7 0.46 -12.77 5.86
CA ALA A 7 0.60 -11.44 5.25
C ALA A 7 0.10 -11.42 3.80
N ALA A 8 0.46 -12.44 3.01
CA ALA A 8 -0.08 -12.60 1.65
C ALA A 8 -1.61 -12.70 1.65
N GLY A 9 -2.18 -13.48 2.59
CA GLY A 9 -3.62 -13.59 2.78
C GLY A 9 -4.29 -12.27 3.17
N ALA A 10 -3.66 -11.46 4.03
CA ALA A 10 -4.14 -10.12 4.38
C ALA A 10 -4.16 -9.19 3.15
N GLY A 11 -3.13 -9.29 2.30
CA GLY A 11 -3.10 -8.70 0.97
C GLY A 11 -4.35 -8.98 0.15
N PHE A 12 -4.58 -10.26 -0.16
CA PHE A 12 -5.70 -10.67 -1.01
C PHE A 12 -7.06 -10.39 -0.38
N PHE A 13 -7.15 -10.48 0.95
CA PHE A 13 -8.34 -10.07 1.70
C PHE A 13 -8.67 -8.59 1.44
N GLY A 14 -7.70 -7.69 1.61
CA GLY A 14 -7.88 -6.26 1.33
C GLY A 14 -8.26 -6.01 -0.13
N LEU A 15 -7.51 -6.58 -1.07
CA LEU A 15 -7.76 -6.42 -2.50
C LEU A 15 -9.21 -6.82 -2.89
N ARG A 16 -9.71 -7.94 -2.36
CA ARG A 16 -11.02 -8.49 -2.73
C ARG A 16 -12.19 -7.85 -1.98
N THR A 17 -11.99 -7.43 -0.73
CA THR A 17 -13.09 -7.02 0.15
C THR A 17 -13.17 -5.52 0.41
N ALA A 18 -12.07 -4.77 0.19
CA ALA A 18 -12.05 -3.34 0.49
C ALA A 18 -12.98 -2.56 -0.46
N SER A 19 -13.98 -1.91 0.12
CA SER A 19 -14.72 -0.79 -0.47
C SER A 19 -14.12 0.57 -0.10
N ASP A 20 -13.45 0.63 1.06
CA ASP A 20 -12.74 1.81 1.57
C ASP A 20 -11.39 1.37 2.16
N PHE A 21 -10.35 2.19 1.92
CA PHE A 21 -8.98 1.90 2.32
C PHE A 21 -8.81 1.87 3.84
N LEU A 22 -9.27 2.91 4.55
CA LEU A 22 -8.93 3.11 5.96
C LEU A 22 -9.64 2.13 6.90
N PRO A 23 -10.96 1.87 6.79
CA PRO A 23 -11.64 0.87 7.60
C PRO A 23 -11.08 -0.54 7.39
N THR A 24 -10.76 -0.91 6.14
CA THR A 24 -10.22 -2.23 5.83
C THR A 24 -8.82 -2.41 6.41
N LEU A 25 -7.94 -1.41 6.25
CA LEU A 25 -6.61 -1.44 6.83
C LEU A 25 -6.65 -1.51 8.36
N ARG A 26 -7.51 -0.70 9.00
CA ARG A 26 -7.72 -0.73 10.47
C ARG A 26 -8.18 -2.09 10.95
N LYS A 27 -9.08 -2.75 10.22
CA LYS A 27 -9.52 -4.11 10.53
C LYS A 27 -8.35 -5.09 10.54
N VAL A 28 -7.50 -5.05 9.51
CA VAL A 28 -6.31 -5.94 9.43
C VAL A 28 -5.33 -5.67 10.58
N ILE A 29 -5.08 -4.40 10.91
CA ILE A 29 -4.18 -4.02 12.01
C ILE A 29 -4.75 -4.47 13.36
N ALA A 30 -6.07 -4.37 13.55
CA ALA A 30 -6.74 -4.75 14.79
C ALA A 30 -6.67 -6.26 15.09
N GLU A 31 -6.42 -7.11 14.10
CA GLU A 31 -6.14 -8.55 14.30
C GLU A 31 -4.77 -8.81 14.97
N ALA A 32 -3.97 -7.76 15.19
CA ALA A 32 -2.69 -7.79 15.89
C ALA A 32 -1.68 -8.80 15.30
N GLY A 33 -0.80 -9.36 16.14
CA GLY A 33 0.26 -10.28 15.74
C GLY A 33 1.35 -9.54 14.96
N ASP A 34 1.55 -9.94 13.71
CA ASP A 34 2.49 -9.32 12.76
C ASP A 34 1.76 -8.21 11.96
N ALA A 35 1.20 -7.25 12.70
CA ALA A 35 0.24 -6.28 12.19
C ALA A 35 0.85 -5.28 11.20
N ASP A 36 2.12 -4.95 11.37
CA ASP A 36 2.90 -4.11 10.46
C ASP A 36 3.12 -4.81 9.11
N SER A 37 3.56 -6.07 9.10
CA SER A 37 3.72 -6.84 7.86
C SER A 37 2.39 -7.09 7.15
N ASN A 38 1.36 -7.49 7.91
CA ASN A 38 0.00 -7.71 7.37
C ASN A 38 -0.58 -6.41 6.81
N GLY A 39 -0.42 -5.30 7.54
CA GLY A 39 -0.86 -3.97 7.15
C GLY A 39 -0.13 -3.46 5.92
N ALA A 40 1.19 -3.66 5.82
CA ALA A 40 1.98 -3.26 4.67
C ALA A 40 1.58 -4.00 3.39
N VAL A 41 1.44 -5.33 3.44
CA VAL A 41 1.02 -6.13 2.27
C VAL A 41 -0.43 -5.84 1.88
N CYS A 42 -1.34 -5.70 2.85
CA CYS A 42 -2.71 -5.27 2.61
C CYS A 42 -2.78 -3.88 1.97
N GLY A 43 -2.08 -2.91 2.55
CA GLY A 43 -2.01 -1.53 2.08
C GLY A 43 -1.42 -1.42 0.68
N ALA A 44 -0.39 -2.21 0.34
CA ALA A 44 0.20 -2.22 -0.99
C ALA A 44 -0.82 -2.66 -2.07
N LEU A 45 -1.50 -3.80 -1.87
CA LEU A 45 -2.47 -4.30 -2.85
C LEU A 45 -3.72 -3.40 -2.93
N MET A 46 -4.19 -2.87 -1.81
CA MET A 46 -5.27 -1.87 -1.82
C MET A 46 -4.81 -0.58 -2.52
N GLY A 47 -3.57 -0.14 -2.32
CA GLY A 47 -3.02 1.04 -2.98
C GLY A 47 -3.00 0.90 -4.50
N CYS A 48 -2.67 -0.28 -5.02
CA CYS A 48 -2.80 -0.57 -6.45
C CYS A 48 -4.26 -0.52 -6.94
N LYS A 49 -5.23 -0.93 -6.10
CA LYS A 49 -6.66 -0.93 -6.44
C LYS A 49 -7.28 0.48 -6.46
N PHE A 50 -7.01 1.28 -5.43
CA PHE A 50 -7.58 2.61 -5.27
C PHE A 50 -6.79 3.71 -6.00
N GLY A 51 -5.52 3.44 -6.33
CA GLY A 51 -4.60 4.42 -6.87
C GLY A 51 -4.14 5.44 -5.83
N TYR A 52 -3.11 6.22 -6.17
CA TYR A 52 -2.52 7.21 -5.26
C TYR A 52 -3.53 8.26 -4.79
N SER A 53 -4.40 8.74 -5.69
CA SER A 53 -5.44 9.73 -5.39
C SER A 53 -6.56 9.20 -4.49
N GLY A 54 -6.69 7.89 -4.35
CA GLY A 54 -7.66 7.25 -3.46
C GLY A 54 -7.12 6.98 -2.05
N LEU A 55 -5.87 7.34 -1.76
CA LEU A 55 -5.26 7.12 -0.45
C LEU A 55 -5.71 8.19 0.57
N PRO A 56 -5.96 7.82 1.84
CA PRO A 56 -6.31 8.79 2.87
C PRO A 56 -5.17 9.79 3.12
N GLU A 57 -5.43 11.09 2.95
CA GLU A 57 -4.42 12.15 3.09
C GLU A 57 -3.70 12.12 4.45
N GLY A 58 -4.43 11.82 5.53
CA GLY A 58 -3.86 11.72 6.87
C GLY A 58 -2.80 10.61 7.03
N LEU A 59 -2.79 9.61 6.14
CA LEU A 59 -1.76 8.57 6.12
C LEU A 59 -0.55 8.93 5.26
N LEU A 60 -0.64 9.95 4.41
CA LEU A 60 0.47 10.40 3.55
C LEU A 60 1.48 11.26 4.32
N ALA A 61 1.14 11.73 5.52
CA ALA A 61 2.03 12.51 6.38
C ALA A 61 2.93 11.61 7.24
N PHE A 62 3.84 10.86 6.62
CA PHE A 62 4.79 9.98 7.33
C PHE A 62 6.26 10.37 7.11
N GLN A 63 7.12 9.93 8.03
CA GLN A 63 8.55 10.21 7.99
C GLN A 63 9.20 9.62 6.73
N HIS A 64 10.13 10.36 6.13
CA HIS A 64 10.86 9.94 4.91
C HIS A 64 10.02 9.79 3.64
N ARG A 65 8.80 10.38 3.57
CA ARG A 65 7.98 10.38 2.35
C ARG A 65 8.74 10.87 1.11
N ALA A 66 9.45 11.99 1.20
CA ALA A 66 10.20 12.53 0.05
C ALA A 66 11.27 11.55 -0.48
N TRP A 67 11.91 10.79 0.42
CA TRP A 67 12.85 9.74 0.03
C TRP A 67 12.13 8.59 -0.68
N LEU A 68 10.98 8.16 -0.15
CA LEU A 68 10.18 7.10 -0.78
C LEU A 68 9.66 7.52 -2.16
N ASP A 69 9.15 8.75 -2.29
CA ASP A 69 8.68 9.30 -3.57
C ASP A 69 9.82 9.28 -4.61
N THR A 70 11.05 9.60 -4.20
CA THR A 70 12.25 9.49 -5.06
C THR A 70 12.50 8.05 -5.51
N GLN A 71 12.34 7.07 -4.62
CA GLN A 71 12.51 5.65 -4.99
C GLN A 71 11.42 5.20 -5.97
N VAL A 72 10.17 5.57 -5.72
CA VAL A 72 9.04 5.27 -6.60
C VAL A 72 9.28 5.86 -7.98
N ASP A 73 9.71 7.12 -8.06
CA ASP A 73 10.05 7.78 -9.32
C ASP A 73 11.16 7.06 -10.08
N ASN A 74 12.23 6.62 -9.39
CA ASN A 74 13.31 5.86 -10.02
C ASN A 74 12.80 4.55 -10.62
N PHE A 75 11.90 3.84 -9.91
CA PHE A 75 11.28 2.63 -10.44
C PHE A 75 10.41 2.93 -11.65
N LEU A 76 9.57 3.97 -11.60
CA LEU A 76 8.71 4.39 -12.72
C LEU A 76 9.52 4.77 -13.96
N THR A 77 10.66 5.44 -13.80
CA THR A 77 11.58 5.74 -14.89
C THR A 77 12.20 4.46 -15.46
N THR A 78 12.64 3.54 -14.60
CA THR A 78 13.29 2.28 -15.02
C THR A 78 12.36 1.41 -15.86
N ILE A 79 11.06 1.40 -15.54
CA ILE A 79 10.04 0.65 -16.29
C ILE A 79 9.43 1.45 -17.46
N GLY A 80 9.91 2.67 -17.74
CA GLY A 80 9.49 3.49 -18.88
C GLY A 80 8.11 4.13 -18.74
N LEU A 81 7.58 4.31 -17.52
CA LEU A 81 6.24 4.87 -17.29
C LEU A 81 6.24 6.36 -16.96
N LYS A 82 7.39 6.97 -16.64
CA LYS A 82 7.45 8.40 -16.30
C LYS A 82 7.31 9.31 -17.53
N ASP A 83 7.86 8.87 -18.67
CA ASP A 83 7.90 9.66 -19.91
C ASP A 83 6.56 9.70 -20.66
N LEU A 84 5.59 8.86 -20.27
CA LEU A 84 4.26 8.78 -20.92
C LEU A 84 3.30 9.92 -20.53
N LYS A 85 3.64 10.75 -19.53
CA LYS A 85 2.79 11.86 -19.09
C LYS A 85 3.17 13.22 -19.70
N GLU A 86 4.25 13.29 -20.49
CA GLU A 86 4.74 14.52 -21.14
C GLU A 86 4.58 14.51 -22.67
N GLN A 87 3.85 13.54 -23.24
CA GLN A 87 3.43 13.49 -24.66
C GLN A 87 1.92 13.68 -24.78
#